data_AF-A0A6N2EDH1-F1
#
_entry.id   AF-A0A6N2EDH1-F1
#
_cell.length_a   1.000
_cell.length_b   1.000
_cell.length_c   1.000
_cell.angle_alpha   90.00
_cell.angle_beta   90.00
_cell.angle_gamma   90.00
#
_symmetry.space_group_name_H-M   'P 1'
#
loop_
_entity.id
_entity.type
_entity.pdbx_description
1 polymer ?
#
loop_
_entity_poly.entity_id
_entity_poly.type
_entity_poly.pdbx_seq_one_letter_code
_entity_poly.pdbx_strand_id
1 'polypeptide(L)'
;MSRAPAWRLSVGVFCASRMGSDPGFAKEAEALGRLLAEREVRLVYGGGAVGLMGVVADAAIEAGGQVCGVIPRSMASREVAHPGLQDLRIVETMAERKTVMIEESDAFLVLPG
;
A
#
# COMPACT_ATOMS: atom_id res chain seq x y z
N MET A 1 -22.59 -15.57 8.56
CA MET A 1 -22.09 -15.91 7.20
C MET A 1 -21.22 -14.75 6.76
N SER A 2 -19.90 -14.91 6.78
CA SER A 2 -18.98 -13.83 6.40
C SER A 2 -19.08 -13.63 4.89
N ARG A 3 -19.42 -12.41 4.45
CA ARG A 3 -19.46 -12.06 3.03
C ARG A 3 -18.03 -12.10 2.52
N ALA A 4 -17.78 -12.81 1.42
CA ALA A 4 -16.46 -12.80 0.80
C ALA A 4 -16.02 -11.35 0.55
N PRO A 5 -14.73 -11.03 0.73
CA PRO A 5 -14.23 -9.69 0.47
C PRO A 5 -14.53 -9.27 -0.98
N ALA A 6 -14.69 -7.96 -1.20
CA ALA A 6 -15.07 -7.41 -2.51
C ALA A 6 -13.94 -7.51 -3.57
N TRP A 7 -12.75 -7.96 -3.20
CA TRP A 7 -11.58 -8.10 -4.06
C TRP A 7 -11.26 -9.57 -4.34
N ARG A 8 -10.70 -9.84 -5.51
CA ARG A 8 -10.40 -11.22 -5.98
C ARG A 8 -9.05 -11.75 -5.49
N LEU A 9 -8.11 -10.84 -5.20
CA LEU A 9 -6.73 -11.11 -4.77
C LEU A 9 -6.23 -9.90 -3.96
N SER A 10 -5.25 -10.10 -3.08
CA SER A 10 -4.54 -9.02 -2.39
C SER A 10 -3.05 -9.08 -2.71
N VAL A 11 -2.43 -7.95 -3.06
CA VAL A 11 -1.00 -7.86 -3.41
C VAL A 11 -0.30 -6.90 -2.47
N GLY A 12 0.73 -7.41 -1.80
CA GLY A 12 1.67 -6.65 -0.99
C GLY A 12 2.67 -5.90 -1.86
N VAL A 13 2.78 -4.59 -1.70
CA VAL A 13 3.77 -3.78 -2.43
C VAL A 13 4.79 -3.19 -1.47
N PHE A 14 6.06 -3.54 -1.69
CA PHE A 14 7.20 -2.87 -1.08
C PHE A 14 7.75 -1.82 -2.04
N CYS A 15 7.84 -0.57 -1.57
CA CYS A 15 8.33 0.57 -2.35
C CYS A 15 8.92 1.66 -1.43
N ALA A 16 9.75 2.54 -1.99
CA ALA A 16 10.41 3.60 -1.21
C ALA A 16 9.43 4.63 -0.61
N SER A 17 9.76 5.09 0.60
CA SER A 17 9.18 6.30 1.21
C SER A 17 9.72 7.61 0.64
N ARG A 18 10.53 7.54 -0.44
CA ARG A 18 11.10 8.67 -1.18
C ARG A 18 10.82 8.49 -2.67
N MET A 19 10.79 9.58 -3.42
CA MET A 19 10.54 9.55 -4.88
C MET A 19 11.68 8.93 -5.69
N GLY A 20 12.90 8.90 -5.13
CA GLY A 20 14.11 8.62 -5.91
C GLY A 20 14.51 9.79 -6.80
N SER A 21 15.50 9.57 -7.68
CA SER A 21 16.01 10.58 -8.63
C SER A 21 15.46 10.41 -10.04
N ASP A 22 14.90 9.24 -10.37
CA ASP A 22 14.33 8.96 -11.68
C ASP A 22 12.80 9.16 -11.65
N PRO A 23 12.24 10.08 -12.44
CA PRO A 23 10.78 10.26 -12.53
C PRO A 23 10.04 9.02 -13.05
N GLY A 24 10.72 8.07 -13.70
CA GLY A 24 10.16 6.79 -14.12
C GLY A 24 9.59 5.97 -12.97
N PHE A 25 10.19 6.04 -11.77
CA PHE A 25 9.71 5.28 -10.60
C PHE A 25 8.31 5.71 -10.16
N ALA A 26 8.04 7.01 -10.20
CA ALA A 26 6.72 7.55 -9.86
C ALA A 26 5.66 7.08 -10.88
N LYS A 27 6.02 7.08 -12.18
CA LYS A 27 5.11 6.61 -13.23
C LYS A 27 4.79 5.13 -13.09
N GLU A 28 5.78 4.31 -12.74
CA GLU A 28 5.58 2.87 -12.50
C GLU A 28 4.73 2.61 -11.26
N ALA A 29 4.96 3.35 -10.17
CA ALA A 29 4.13 3.28 -8.96
C ALA A 29 2.68 3.67 -9.24
N GLU A 30 2.46 4.75 -9.99
CA GLU A 30 1.12 5.20 -10.37
C GLU A 30 0.42 4.15 -11.27
N ALA A 31 1.10 3.68 -12.31
CA ALA A 31 0.57 2.68 -13.23
C ALA A 31 0.21 1.38 -12.50
N LEU A 32 1.04 0.94 -11.54
CA LEU A 32 0.75 -0.22 -10.73
C LEU A 32 -0.50 -0.01 -9.86
N GLY A 33 -0.60 1.12 -9.16
CA GLY A 33 -1.75 1.43 -8.30
C GLY A 33 -3.08 1.40 -9.06
N ARG A 34 -3.13 2.08 -10.21
CA ARG A 34 -4.31 2.07 -11.11
C ARG A 34 -4.62 0.66 -11.60
N LEU A 35 -3.62 -0.08 -12.06
CA LEU A 35 -3.80 -1.43 -12.59
C LEU A 35 -4.37 -2.39 -11.55
N LEU A 36 -3.90 -2.34 -10.30
CA LEU A 36 -4.42 -3.19 -9.22
C LEU A 36 -5.91 -2.90 -8.97
N ALA A 37 -6.28 -1.61 -8.89
CA ALA A 37 -7.66 -1.18 -8.71
C ALA A 37 -8.58 -1.64 -9.86
N GLU A 38 -8.19 -1.40 -11.11
CA GLU A 38 -8.94 -1.80 -12.31
C GLU A 38 -9.15 -3.32 -12.41
N ARG A 39 -8.26 -4.11 -11.80
CA ARG A 39 -8.33 -5.57 -11.77
C ARG A 39 -9.03 -6.12 -10.54
N GLU A 40 -9.62 -5.25 -9.72
CA GLU A 40 -10.28 -5.62 -8.45
C GLU A 40 -9.32 -6.37 -7.50
N VAL A 41 -8.05 -5.98 -7.52
CA VAL A 41 -6.99 -6.50 -6.64
C VAL A 41 -6.75 -5.48 -5.53
N ARG A 42 -6.79 -5.94 -4.29
CA ARG A 42 -6.52 -5.09 -3.12
C ARG A 42 -5.02 -4.82 -3.00
N LEU A 43 -4.67 -3.56 -2.80
CA LEU A 43 -3.30 -3.14 -2.49
C LEU A 43 -3.07 -3.27 -0.98
N VAL A 44 -2.00 -3.96 -0.58
CA VAL A 44 -1.48 -3.97 0.79
C VAL A 44 -0.10 -3.32 0.79
N TYR A 45 0.15 -2.35 1.65
CA TYR A 45 1.43 -1.63 1.66
C TYR A 45 1.76 -1.06 3.05
N GLY A 46 2.84 -0.26 3.12
CA GLY A 46 3.39 0.28 4.36
C GLY A 46 2.64 1.44 5.03
N GLY A 47 1.51 1.91 4.51
CA GLY A 47 0.64 2.89 5.18
C GLY A 47 1.10 4.36 5.22
N GLY A 48 2.26 4.69 4.66
CA GLY A 48 2.78 6.06 4.55
C GLY A 48 2.22 6.83 3.35
N ALA A 49 2.16 8.16 3.46
CA ALA A 49 1.61 9.07 2.45
C ALA A 49 2.65 9.70 1.51
N VAL A 50 3.93 9.37 1.69
CA VAL A 50 5.05 10.08 1.06
C VAL A 50 5.84 9.18 0.11
N GLY A 51 6.52 9.80 -0.86
CA GLY A 51 7.34 9.08 -1.83
C GLY A 51 6.51 8.15 -2.72
N LEU A 52 7.12 7.05 -3.19
CA LEU A 52 6.44 6.09 -4.05
C LEU A 52 5.29 5.37 -3.33
N MET A 53 5.37 5.24 -2.00
CA MET A 53 4.30 4.72 -1.16
C MET A 53 3.01 5.54 -1.27
N GLY A 54 3.12 6.88 -1.22
CA GLY A 54 1.97 7.77 -1.46
C GLY A 54 1.42 7.61 -2.87
N VAL A 55 2.31 7.65 -3.87
CA VAL A 55 1.92 7.56 -5.29
C VAL A 55 1.14 6.29 -5.61
N VAL A 56 1.60 5.12 -5.18
CA VAL A 56 0.90 3.86 -5.47
C VAL A 56 -0.45 3.77 -4.74
N ALA A 57 -0.53 4.31 -3.51
CA ALA A 57 -1.75 4.32 -2.71
C ALA A 57 -2.80 5.29 -3.30
N ASP A 58 -2.41 6.53 -3.59
CA ASP A 58 -3.27 7.55 -4.20
C ASP A 58 -3.82 7.06 -5.54
N ALA A 59 -2.95 6.53 -6.41
CA ALA A 59 -3.36 6.02 -7.71
C ALA A 59 -4.39 4.88 -7.63
N ALA A 60 -4.24 3.98 -6.64
CA ALA A 60 -5.20 2.92 -6.40
C ALA A 60 -6.53 3.47 -5.83
N ILE A 61 -6.49 4.41 -4.89
CA ILE A 61 -7.67 5.04 -4.30
C ILE A 61 -8.45 5.83 -5.36
N GLU A 62 -7.78 6.65 -6.16
CA GLU A 62 -8.38 7.44 -7.24
C GLU A 62 -9.09 6.57 -8.28
N ALA A 63 -8.55 5.37 -8.55
CA ALA A 63 -9.15 4.39 -9.44
C ALA A 63 -10.27 3.55 -8.77
N GLY A 64 -10.64 3.86 -7.53
CA GLY A 64 -11.70 3.16 -6.78
C GLY A 64 -11.27 1.82 -6.17
N GLY A 65 -9.97 1.57 -6.07
CA GLY A 65 -9.39 0.35 -5.52
C GLY A 65 -9.52 0.24 -4.00
N GLN A 66 -9.33 -0.98 -3.51
CA GLN A 66 -9.25 -1.26 -2.08
C GLN A 66 -7.80 -1.20 -1.64
N VAL A 67 -7.49 -0.42 -0.59
CA VAL A 67 -6.13 -0.21 -0.11
C VAL A 67 -6.05 -0.42 1.40
N CYS A 68 -5.12 -1.27 1.83
CA CYS A 68 -4.78 -1.54 3.22
C CYS A 68 -3.37 -1.07 3.52
N GLY A 69 -3.24 -0.10 4.41
CA GLY A 69 -1.95 0.34 4.94
C GLY A 69 -1.62 -0.34 6.27
N VAL A 70 -0.36 -0.70 6.47
CA VAL A 70 0.15 -1.22 7.75
C VAL A 70 1.34 -0.40 8.20
N ILE A 71 1.19 0.33 9.31
CA ILE A 71 2.20 1.29 9.79
C ILE A 71 2.47 1.11 11.29
N PRO A 72 3.74 1.07 11.73
CA PRO A 72 4.04 1.09 13.16
C PRO A 72 3.65 2.41 13.81
N ARG A 73 3.14 2.37 15.04
CA ARG A 73 2.77 3.57 15.82
C ARG A 73 3.89 4.60 15.90
N SER A 74 5.14 4.14 16.07
CA SER A 74 6.33 4.99 16.12
C SER A 74 6.65 5.72 14.81
N MET A 75 6.08 5.27 13.70
CA MET A 75 6.32 5.78 12.35
C MET A 75 5.12 6.56 11.80
N ALA A 76 3.92 6.37 12.35
CA ALA A 76 2.71 7.06 11.92
C ALA A 76 2.84 8.60 11.88
N SER A 77 3.62 9.20 12.80
CA SER A 77 3.90 10.63 12.82
C SER A 77 5.03 11.06 11.86
N ARG A 78 5.99 10.17 11.58
CA ARG A 78 7.19 10.48 10.76
C ARG A 78 6.99 10.20 9.28
N GLU A 79 6.33 9.10 8.94
CA GLU A 79 6.04 8.69 7.56
C GLU A 79 4.73 9.29 7.03
N VAL A 80 4.04 10.06 7.88
CA VAL A 80 2.71 10.63 7.66
C VAL A 80 1.73 9.53 7.27
N ALA A 81 1.00 9.00 8.24
CA ALA A 81 -0.09 8.06 7.97
C ALA A 81 -1.01 8.61 6.87
N HIS A 82 -1.30 7.79 5.87
CA HIS A 82 -2.04 8.24 4.68
C HIS A 82 -3.51 8.51 5.01
N PRO A 83 -3.97 9.78 4.98
CA PRO A 83 -5.28 10.16 5.51
C PRO A 83 -6.44 9.68 4.63
N GLY A 84 -6.18 9.41 3.35
CA GLY A 84 -7.16 8.86 2.41
C GLY A 84 -7.47 7.36 2.58
N LEU A 85 -6.75 6.65 3.46
CA LEU A 85 -6.96 5.21 3.65
C LEU A 85 -8.20 4.93 4.50
N GLN A 86 -9.07 4.07 3.99
CA GLN A 86 -10.21 3.54 4.74
C GLN A 86 -9.82 2.35 5.62
N ASP A 87 -8.76 1.62 5.27
CA ASP A 87 -8.18 0.53 6.04
C ASP A 87 -6.71 0.84 6.35
N LEU A 88 -6.47 1.31 7.57
CA LEU A 88 -5.13 1.56 8.10
C LEU A 88 -4.95 0.82 9.41
N ARG A 89 -3.99 -0.11 9.42
CA ARG A 89 -3.64 -0.92 10.59
C ARG A 89 -2.41 -0.34 11.26
N ILE A 90 -2.61 0.17 12.47
CA ILE A 90 -1.52 0.65 13.32
C ILE A 90 -1.04 -0.52 14.18
N VAL A 91 0.25 -0.85 14.06
CA VAL A 91 0.90 -1.94 14.79
C VAL A 91 1.99 -1.41 15.72
N GLU A 92 2.49 -2.23 16.65
CA GLU A 92 3.48 -1.76 17.62
C GLU A 92 4.92 -1.92 17.13
N THR A 93 5.20 -2.93 16.29
CA THR A 93 6.56 -3.25 15.85
C THR A 93 6.72 -3.42 14.35
N MET A 94 7.95 -3.29 13.86
CA MET A 94 8.29 -3.61 12.47
C MET A 94 8.14 -5.10 12.13
N ALA A 95 8.28 -5.99 13.12
CA ALA A 95 8.05 -7.42 12.91
C ALA A 95 6.57 -7.67 12.66
N GLU A 96 5.71 -7.13 13.52
CA GLU A 96 4.25 -7.19 13.39
C GLU A 96 3.77 -6.57 12.08
N ARG A 97 4.33 -5.41 11.67
CA ARG A 97 4.07 -4.80 10.36
C ARG A 97 4.24 -5.80 9.23
N LYS A 98 5.39 -6.49 9.19
CA LYS A 98 5.69 -7.48 8.15
C LYS A 98 4.75 -8.67 8.24
N THR A 99 4.47 -9.18 9.44
CA THR A 99 3.53 -10.29 9.65
C THR A 99 2.16 -9.96 9.09
N VAL A 100 1.58 -8.81 9.47
CA VAL A 100 0.27 -8.38 8.99
C VAL A 100 0.28 -8.18 7.46
N MET A 101 1.33 -7.58 6.89
CA MET A 101 1.43 -7.46 5.44
C MET A 101 1.48 -8.82 4.74
N ILE A 102 2.13 -9.83 5.32
CA ILE A 102 2.18 -11.21 4.80
C ILE A 102 0.84 -11.90 4.91
N GLU A 103 0.16 -11.80 6.05
CA GLU A 103 -1.15 -12.42 6.26
C GLU A 103 -2.23 -11.82 5.36
N GLU A 104 -2.10 -10.55 4.99
CA GLU A 104 -3.06 -9.84 4.13
C GLU A 104 -2.75 -9.93 2.63
N SER A 105 -1.63 -10.53 2.24
CA SER A 105 -1.18 -10.57 0.84
C SER A 105 -1.11 -12.00 0.31
N ASP A 106 -1.68 -12.21 -0.88
CA ASP A 106 -1.57 -13.46 -1.62
C ASP A 106 -0.28 -13.51 -2.46
N ALA A 107 0.26 -12.35 -2.83
CA ALA A 107 1.49 -12.20 -3.59
C ALA A 107 2.20 -10.88 -3.25
N PHE A 108 3.48 -10.76 -3.65
CA PHE A 108 4.29 -9.56 -3.42
C PHE A 108 4.88 -9.01 -4.70
N LEU A 109 4.89 -7.68 -4.80
CA LEU A 109 5.61 -6.91 -5.81
C LEU A 109 6.59 -5.97 -5.11
N VAL A 110 7.76 -5.79 -5.73
CA VAL A 110 8.82 -4.91 -5.22
C VAL A 110 9.10 -3.86 -6.27
N LEU A 111 8.84 -2.60 -5.93
CA LEU A 111 9.23 -1.43 -6.71
C LEU A 111 10.57 -0.89 -6.17
N PRO A 112 11.24 0.01 -6.92
CA PRO A 112 12.48 0.63 -6.47
C PRO A 112 12.37 1.24 -5.05
N GLY A 113 13.35 0.94 -4.19
CA GLY A 113 13.45 1.49 -2.84
C GLY A 113 14.35 0.75 -1.89
#